data_AF-A0A6N7VGQ9-F1
#
_entry.id   AF-A0A6N7VGQ9-F1
#
_cell.length_a   1.000
_cell.length_b   1.000
_cell.length_c   1.000
_cell.angle_alpha   90.00
_cell.angle_beta   90.00
_cell.angle_gamma   90.00
#
_symmetry.space_group_name_H-M   'P 1'
#
loop_
_entity.id
_entity.type
_entity.pdbx_description
1 polymer ?
#
loop_
_entity_poly.entity_id
_entity_poly.type
_entity_poly.pdbx_seq_one_letter_code
_entity_poly.pdbx_strand_id
1 'polypeptide(L)'
;MEKFYVGITDKDWMNNLVHNKENLNGFINFWTPGTQEFKVLKNGDLFLFKLHSKKDKGEYGEIVGGAYFSRYCKLTFSEAWNRYGIGNGVKSEEEMKKKITSYRSKNNIKMDDEIGCIILENPFFFPKEEWIKSPEDWSKSIVKGKKYELSTAAGKELYQEVKSRLDFMNKRQRILFCNIAYMNHYDIVNFDEKPINGGKYVDKTGDAEEKFNFHKCEDGIIRGFVETNHIGGYSDNMNSPKQLRIENIDSSFKNKEWIDNVLVVLCAKSPTINSTVIIGWYKNAKVYRNRCAYNHRVFNIEVAYQNATLLRTAQRKFKIPRARDNSHNIGFGQSNVWFANKSKDADFVKQTLKYIDSQNCINTAIEIKKCNEFQDEQLNKSINNSSIVISRPFEYSNNKIIKPNASYTTKGVKYYKRDRLKAQNALNHADYKCEINDKHFTFLRKSDSLPYTEAHHLIPMAYQDDFQYSLDVEENIVSLCSNCHNEIHYGINAKNLLIKLYYQRIELLKAKGLDISLDKLLEYYNL
;
A
#
# COMPACT_ATOMS: atom_id res chain seq x y z
N MET A 1 8.29 16.91 23.20
CA MET A 1 7.59 16.37 24.38
C MET A 1 8.63 15.71 25.26
N GLU A 2 8.67 16.03 26.55
CA GLU A 2 9.66 15.49 27.52
C GLU A 2 9.00 14.56 28.56
N LYS A 3 7.70 14.73 28.77
CA LYS A 3 6.89 14.05 29.79
C LYS A 3 5.46 13.90 29.33
N PHE A 4 4.73 13.00 29.98
CA PHE A 4 3.30 12.78 29.78
C PHE A 4 2.65 12.34 31.09
N TYR A 5 1.33 12.33 31.13
CA TYR A 5 0.57 11.94 32.32
C TYR A 5 -0.40 10.82 32.00
N VAL A 6 -0.56 9.87 32.92
CA VAL A 6 -1.56 8.82 32.84
C VAL A 6 -2.60 9.08 33.92
N GLY A 7 -3.82 9.45 33.53
CA GLY A 7 -4.94 9.72 34.43
C GLY A 7 -5.86 8.52 34.56
N ILE A 8 -6.35 8.26 35.78
CA ILE A 8 -7.30 7.17 36.05
C ILE A 8 -8.73 7.65 35.78
N THR A 9 -9.49 6.87 35.01
CA THR A 9 -10.90 7.09 34.70
C THR A 9 -11.71 5.80 34.82
N ASP A 10 -13.03 5.90 34.69
CA ASP A 10 -13.94 4.76 34.63
C ASP A 10 -14.37 4.41 33.19
N LYS A 11 -14.85 3.18 33.02
CA LYS A 11 -15.23 2.66 31.72
C LYS A 11 -16.47 3.35 31.15
N ASP A 12 -17.38 3.86 31.98
CA ASP A 12 -18.58 4.56 31.53
C ASP A 12 -18.22 5.90 30.90
N TRP A 13 -17.29 6.63 31.51
CA TRP A 13 -16.75 7.88 30.97
C TRP A 13 -16.16 7.67 29.58
N MET A 14 -15.32 6.65 29.42
CA MET A 14 -14.73 6.30 28.12
C MET A 14 -15.82 5.89 27.11
N ASN A 15 -16.74 5.00 27.49
CA ASN A 15 -17.80 4.53 26.60
C ASN A 15 -18.69 5.67 26.10
N ASN A 16 -19.04 6.63 26.96
CA ASN A 16 -19.83 7.79 26.57
C ASN A 16 -19.11 8.64 25.53
N LEU A 17 -17.79 8.86 25.67
CA LEU A 17 -17.01 9.61 24.68
C LEU A 17 -16.83 8.85 23.37
N VAL A 18 -16.52 7.56 23.42
CA VAL A 18 -16.37 6.71 22.23
C VAL A 18 -17.67 6.64 21.44
N HIS A 19 -18.81 6.48 22.11
CA HIS A 19 -20.12 6.39 21.47
C HIS A 19 -20.53 7.70 20.76
N ASN A 20 -20.09 8.84 21.31
CA ASN A 20 -20.46 10.16 20.80
C ASN A 20 -19.30 10.89 20.10
N LYS A 21 -18.28 10.17 19.63
CA LYS A 21 -17.05 10.76 19.06
C LYS A 21 -17.31 11.78 17.95
N GLU A 22 -18.32 11.56 17.10
CA GLU A 22 -18.71 12.47 16.00
C GLU A 22 -19.32 13.80 16.48
N ASN A 23 -19.87 13.82 17.70
CA ASN A 23 -20.52 14.97 18.31
C ASN A 23 -19.59 15.74 19.27
N LEU A 24 -18.32 15.35 19.37
CA LEU A 24 -17.31 16.05 20.14
C LEU A 24 -16.75 17.21 19.30
N ASN A 25 -16.77 18.43 19.84
CA ASN A 25 -16.18 19.61 19.19
C ASN A 25 -14.63 19.62 19.25
N GLY A 26 -13.98 18.45 19.21
CA GLY A 26 -12.52 18.31 19.31
C GLY A 26 -11.93 18.45 20.72
N PHE A 27 -12.71 18.94 21.68
CA PHE A 27 -12.32 19.12 23.08
C PHE A 27 -13.10 18.19 24.02
N ILE A 28 -12.41 17.66 25.03
CA ILE A 28 -13.03 16.94 26.15
C ILE A 28 -12.55 17.48 27.49
N ASN A 29 -13.34 17.24 28.54
CA ASN A 29 -13.03 17.63 29.90
C ASN A 29 -12.78 16.38 30.77
N PHE A 30 -11.53 16.20 31.20
CA PHE A 30 -11.16 15.22 32.21
C PHE A 30 -11.28 15.88 33.59
N TRP A 31 -12.52 15.95 34.09
CA TRP A 31 -12.83 16.69 35.31
C TRP A 31 -12.31 16.00 36.58
N THR A 32 -12.11 16.80 37.63
CA THR A 32 -11.73 16.36 38.97
C THR A 32 -12.69 16.91 40.01
N PRO A 33 -12.98 16.18 41.10
CA PRO A 33 -13.95 16.58 42.11
C PRO A 33 -13.48 17.75 42.99
N GLY A 34 -12.25 18.25 42.83
CA GLY A 34 -11.74 19.41 43.57
C GLY A 34 -11.21 20.48 42.61
N THR A 35 -10.77 21.60 43.16
CA THR A 35 -10.22 22.74 42.39
C THR A 35 -8.70 22.86 42.53
N GLN A 36 -8.03 21.77 42.92
CA GLN A 36 -6.56 21.72 42.94
C GLN A 36 -6.03 21.84 41.51
N GLU A 37 -5.11 22.78 41.31
CA GLU A 37 -4.58 23.11 39.99
C GLU A 37 -3.74 21.97 39.39
N PHE A 38 -3.94 21.70 38.10
CA PHE A 38 -3.17 20.69 37.37
C PHE A 38 -1.98 21.32 36.63
N LYS A 39 -0.78 21.25 37.22
CA LYS A 39 0.47 21.84 36.70
C LYS A 39 1.44 20.83 36.09
N VAL A 40 1.02 19.58 35.90
CA VAL A 40 1.92 18.48 35.54
C VAL A 40 2.40 18.59 34.09
N LEU A 41 1.54 19.08 33.19
CA LEU A 41 1.74 19.10 31.74
C LEU A 41 1.77 20.53 31.19
N LYS A 42 2.41 20.70 30.03
CA LYS A 42 2.35 21.91 29.18
C LYS A 42 1.41 21.66 28.00
N ASN A 43 0.92 22.74 27.38
CA ASN A 43 0.07 22.63 26.18
C ASN A 43 0.74 21.74 25.11
N GLY A 44 -0.01 20.79 24.56
CA GLY A 44 0.45 19.81 23.59
C GLY A 44 1.08 18.54 24.19
N ASP A 45 1.33 18.47 25.50
CA ASP A 45 1.83 17.24 26.12
C ASP A 45 0.76 16.15 26.15
N LEU A 46 1.19 14.89 26.07
CA LEU A 46 0.30 13.73 26.03
C LEU A 46 -0.36 13.45 27.39
N PHE A 47 -1.65 13.18 27.36
CA PHE A 47 -2.46 12.70 28.49
C PHE A 47 -3.11 11.37 28.13
N LEU A 48 -2.81 10.30 28.87
CA LEU A 48 -3.33 8.95 28.63
C LEU A 48 -4.45 8.61 29.61
N PHE A 49 -5.43 7.84 29.13
CA PHE A 49 -6.58 7.38 29.91
C PHE A 49 -6.35 5.95 30.36
N LYS A 50 -6.28 5.72 31.67
CA LYS A 50 -6.17 4.40 32.28
C LYS A 50 -7.46 4.05 33.02
N LEU A 51 -8.01 2.87 32.81
CA LEU A 51 -9.15 2.39 33.59
C LEU A 51 -8.75 2.08 35.04
N HIS A 52 -9.73 2.03 35.94
CA HIS A 52 -9.52 1.45 37.26
C HIS A 52 -9.19 -0.06 37.15
N SER A 53 -8.63 -0.62 38.21
CA SER A 53 -8.42 -2.07 38.32
C SER A 53 -9.55 -2.72 39.13
N LYS A 54 -10.79 -2.61 38.61
CA LYS A 54 -12.02 -3.19 39.20
C LYS A 54 -12.37 -4.49 38.46
N LYS A 55 -11.81 -5.60 38.92
CA LYS A 55 -11.95 -6.92 38.27
C LYS A 55 -13.41 -7.36 38.14
N ASP A 56 -14.24 -7.05 39.13
CA ASP A 56 -15.69 -7.30 39.16
C ASP A 56 -16.44 -6.60 38.02
N LYS A 57 -15.91 -5.48 37.51
CA LYS A 57 -16.47 -4.71 36.39
C LYS A 57 -15.77 -4.99 35.06
N GLY A 58 -14.84 -5.97 35.04
CA GLY A 58 -14.03 -6.29 33.87
C GLY A 58 -13.09 -5.14 33.48
N GLU A 59 -12.59 -4.39 34.46
CA GLU A 59 -11.55 -3.37 34.30
C GLU A 59 -10.25 -3.91 34.94
N TYR A 60 -9.19 -4.12 34.16
CA TYR A 60 -7.92 -4.67 34.63
C TYR A 60 -6.83 -3.61 34.75
N GLY A 61 -7.19 -2.35 34.55
CA GLY A 61 -6.29 -1.21 34.68
C GLY A 61 -5.58 -0.84 33.38
N GLU A 62 -6.14 -1.20 32.24
CA GLU A 62 -5.58 -0.95 30.92
C GLU A 62 -5.59 0.54 30.57
N ILE A 63 -4.64 0.95 29.74
CA ILE A 63 -4.62 2.25 29.06
C ILE A 63 -5.38 2.10 27.75
N VAL A 64 -6.44 2.90 27.62
CA VAL A 64 -7.48 2.73 26.58
C VAL A 64 -7.45 3.81 25.51
N GLY A 65 -6.61 4.83 25.68
CA GLY A 65 -6.51 5.95 24.76
C GLY A 65 -5.78 7.12 25.39
N GLY A 66 -5.96 8.30 24.79
CA GLY A 66 -5.38 9.54 25.27
C GLY A 66 -5.87 10.75 24.49
N ALA A 67 -5.28 11.89 24.81
CA ALA A 67 -5.51 13.18 24.17
C ALA A 67 -4.32 14.09 24.45
N TYR A 68 -4.34 15.31 23.93
CA TYR A 68 -3.28 16.29 24.13
C TYR A 68 -3.75 17.37 25.08
N PHE A 69 -2.96 17.66 26.11
CA PHE A 69 -3.32 18.64 27.12
C PHE A 69 -3.39 20.03 26.51
N SER A 70 -4.51 20.73 26.71
CA SER A 70 -4.69 22.10 26.24
C SER A 70 -4.42 23.08 27.38
N ARG A 71 -5.23 23.02 28.44
CA ARG A 71 -5.15 23.88 29.61
C ARG A 71 -5.92 23.31 30.80
N TYR A 72 -5.68 23.86 31.98
CA TYR A 72 -6.52 23.67 33.16
C TYR A 72 -7.39 24.91 33.40
N CYS A 73 -8.63 24.73 33.84
CA CYS A 73 -9.44 25.81 34.38
C CYS A 73 -10.39 25.30 35.48
N LYS A 74 -10.93 26.21 36.27
CA LYS A 74 -12.02 25.94 37.21
C LYS A 74 -13.30 26.43 36.57
N LEU A 75 -14.35 25.62 36.62
CA LEU A 75 -15.67 25.95 36.08
C LEU A 75 -16.72 25.40 37.04
N THR A 76 -17.88 26.03 37.07
CA THR A 76 -19.07 25.42 37.68
C THR A 76 -19.55 24.22 36.88
N PHE A 77 -20.43 23.39 37.45
CA PHE A 77 -21.06 22.29 36.70
C PHE A 77 -21.77 22.78 35.43
N SER A 78 -22.53 23.85 35.53
CA SER A 78 -23.30 24.40 34.41
C SER A 78 -22.38 25.00 33.34
N GLU A 79 -21.29 25.68 33.73
CA GLU A 79 -20.29 26.17 32.78
C GLU A 79 -19.57 25.04 32.05
N ALA A 80 -19.16 23.99 32.78
CA ALA A 80 -18.52 22.82 32.18
C ALA A 80 -19.46 22.09 31.22
N TRP A 81 -20.74 21.98 31.58
CA TRP A 81 -21.76 21.37 30.72
C TRP A 81 -22.05 22.22 29.48
N ASN A 82 -22.30 23.52 29.64
CA ASN A 82 -22.55 24.43 28.53
C ASN A 82 -21.40 24.45 27.52
N ARG A 83 -20.15 24.32 28.00
CA ARG A 83 -18.96 24.42 27.15
C ARG A 83 -18.58 23.11 26.46
N TYR A 84 -18.71 21.98 27.16
CA TYR A 84 -18.21 20.70 26.68
C TYR A 84 -19.29 19.64 26.46
N GLY A 85 -20.51 19.84 26.98
CA GLY A 85 -21.64 18.92 26.87
C GLY A 85 -21.24 17.48 27.18
N ILE A 86 -21.53 16.58 26.25
CA ILE A 86 -21.12 15.16 26.28
C ILE A 86 -19.59 14.94 26.36
N GLY A 87 -18.76 15.93 26.01
CA GLY A 87 -17.31 15.93 26.19
C GLY A 87 -16.86 15.89 27.65
N ASN A 88 -17.79 16.03 28.61
CA ASN A 88 -17.56 15.71 30.02
C ASN A 88 -17.62 14.20 30.34
N GLY A 89 -17.91 13.35 29.34
CA GLY A 89 -17.98 11.87 29.47
C GLY A 89 -19.20 11.37 30.25
N VAL A 90 -20.25 12.17 30.31
CA VAL A 90 -21.55 11.87 30.96
C VAL A 90 -22.69 12.29 30.04
N LYS A 91 -23.89 11.77 30.27
CA LYS A 91 -25.04 11.94 29.36
C LYS A 91 -25.84 13.22 29.61
N SER A 92 -25.75 13.78 30.82
CA SER A 92 -26.42 15.04 31.20
C SER A 92 -25.65 15.79 32.28
N GLU A 93 -25.99 17.07 32.47
CA GLU A 93 -25.47 17.89 33.57
C GLU A 93 -25.83 17.31 34.94
N GLU A 94 -27.05 16.77 35.09
CA GLU A 94 -27.52 16.15 36.32
C GLU A 94 -26.71 14.89 36.66
N GLU A 95 -26.36 14.08 35.65
CA GLU A 95 -25.49 12.92 35.86
C GLU A 95 -24.10 13.36 36.34
N MET A 96 -23.54 14.42 35.73
CA MET A 96 -22.26 15.00 36.13
C MET A 96 -22.29 15.46 37.59
N LYS A 97 -23.27 16.30 37.94
CA LYS A 97 -23.51 16.81 39.29
C LYS A 97 -23.62 15.65 40.28
N LYS A 98 -24.45 14.65 39.99
CA LYS A 98 -24.68 13.48 40.86
C LYS A 98 -23.41 12.65 41.07
N LYS A 99 -22.63 12.37 40.02
CA LYS A 99 -21.38 11.60 40.13
C LYS A 99 -20.36 12.31 41.01
N ILE A 100 -20.15 13.60 40.78
CA ILE A 100 -19.13 14.39 41.50
C ILE A 100 -19.54 14.63 42.96
N THR A 101 -20.79 15.02 43.22
CA THR A 101 -21.30 15.20 44.60
C THR A 101 -21.29 13.90 45.40
N SER A 102 -21.68 12.77 44.81
CA SER A 102 -21.57 11.45 45.47
C SER A 102 -20.12 11.11 45.81
N TYR A 103 -19.18 11.40 44.91
CA TYR A 103 -17.75 11.19 45.17
C TYR A 103 -17.24 12.09 46.29
N ARG A 104 -17.61 13.38 46.28
CA ARG A 104 -17.21 14.34 47.32
C ARG A 104 -17.67 13.93 48.70
N SER A 105 -18.93 13.51 48.82
CA SER A 105 -19.51 13.05 50.09
C SER A 105 -18.77 11.83 50.63
N LYS A 106 -18.52 10.82 49.77
CA LYS A 106 -17.80 9.59 50.16
C LYS A 106 -16.35 9.82 50.59
N ASN A 107 -15.70 10.86 50.08
CA ASN A 107 -14.28 11.14 50.31
C ASN A 107 -14.06 12.38 51.18
N ASN A 108 -15.10 12.88 51.85
CA ASN A 108 -15.07 14.06 52.72
C ASN A 108 -14.42 15.30 52.06
N ILE A 109 -14.74 15.53 50.78
CA ILE A 109 -14.29 16.70 50.02
C ILE A 109 -15.35 17.80 50.15
N LYS A 110 -14.92 19.05 50.28
CA LYS A 110 -15.80 20.23 50.33
C LYS A 110 -16.85 20.18 49.21
N MET A 111 -18.11 20.37 49.60
CA MET A 111 -19.20 20.59 48.65
C MET A 111 -19.06 22.01 48.09
N ASP A 112 -18.92 22.08 46.77
CA ASP A 112 -18.70 23.31 46.03
C ASP A 112 -19.40 23.19 44.67
N ASP A 113 -19.67 24.29 43.99
CA ASP A 113 -20.21 24.25 42.62
C ASP A 113 -19.08 24.16 41.59
N GLU A 114 -17.87 24.61 41.95
CA GLU A 114 -16.70 24.56 41.08
C GLU A 114 -16.04 23.18 41.03
N ILE A 115 -15.58 22.80 39.85
CA ILE A 115 -14.80 21.59 39.58
C ILE A 115 -13.51 21.95 38.83
N GLY A 116 -12.48 21.13 39.01
CA GLY A 116 -11.25 21.26 38.23
C GLY A 116 -11.42 20.61 36.87
N CYS A 117 -11.23 21.37 35.80
CA CYS A 117 -11.38 20.90 34.42
C CYS A 117 -10.01 20.81 33.73
N ILE A 118 -9.59 19.59 33.41
CA ILE A 118 -8.40 19.33 32.60
C ILE A 118 -8.87 19.21 31.16
N ILE A 119 -8.62 20.26 30.37
CA ILE A 119 -9.13 20.36 29.00
C ILE A 119 -8.13 19.69 28.06
N LEU A 120 -8.63 18.75 27.28
CA LEU A 120 -7.84 17.94 26.36
C LEU A 120 -8.37 18.06 24.93
N GLU A 121 -7.46 18.06 23.96
CA GLU A 121 -7.72 18.18 22.53
C GLU A 121 -7.40 16.89 21.80
N ASN A 122 -8.08 16.68 20.67
CA ASN A 122 -7.84 15.57 19.74
C ASN A 122 -7.80 14.20 20.42
N PRO A 123 -8.89 13.80 21.12
CA PRO A 123 -8.93 12.52 21.81
C PRO A 123 -8.87 11.34 20.84
N PHE A 124 -8.08 10.34 21.21
CA PHE A 124 -7.98 9.06 20.53
C PHE A 124 -8.27 7.91 21.51
N PHE A 125 -8.88 6.86 21.00
CA PHE A 125 -9.24 5.67 21.77
C PHE A 125 -8.80 4.43 21.00
N PHE A 126 -8.13 3.52 21.69
CA PHE A 126 -7.69 2.26 21.12
C PHE A 126 -8.87 1.28 21.03
N PRO A 127 -8.97 0.48 19.95
CA PRO A 127 -9.87 -0.67 19.94
C PRO A 127 -9.47 -1.62 21.08
N LYS A 128 -10.44 -2.39 21.58
CA LYS A 128 -10.28 -3.19 22.81
C LYS A 128 -9.09 -4.15 22.76
N GLU A 129 -8.78 -4.66 21.58
CA GLU A 129 -7.70 -5.61 21.33
C GLU A 129 -6.30 -4.95 21.38
N GLU A 130 -6.24 -3.62 21.26
CA GLU A 130 -5.02 -2.81 21.27
C GLU A 130 -4.85 -2.02 22.57
N TRP A 131 -5.67 -2.30 23.59
CA TRP A 131 -5.51 -1.70 24.91
C TRP A 131 -4.15 -2.07 25.50
N ILE A 132 -3.45 -1.07 26.02
CA ILE A 132 -2.11 -1.25 26.59
C ILE A 132 -2.28 -1.70 28.04
N LYS A 133 -1.56 -2.75 28.45
CA LYS A 133 -1.62 -3.25 29.83
C LYS A 133 -1.16 -2.17 30.82
N SER A 134 -1.62 -2.28 32.07
CA SER A 134 -1.15 -1.39 33.13
C SER A 134 0.39 -1.46 33.22
N PRO A 135 1.10 -0.32 33.31
CA PRO A 135 2.55 -0.31 33.49
C PRO A 135 2.97 -1.10 34.72
N GLU A 136 4.08 -1.82 34.65
CA GLU A 136 4.56 -2.67 35.75
C GLU A 136 4.95 -1.85 37.00
N ASP A 137 5.43 -0.63 36.78
CA ASP A 137 5.80 0.31 37.84
C ASP A 137 4.59 1.10 38.41
N TRP A 138 3.36 0.66 38.12
CA TRP A 138 2.13 1.26 38.64
C TRP A 138 1.78 0.75 40.03
N SER A 139 2.06 1.56 41.06
CA SER A 139 1.66 1.24 42.44
C SER A 139 0.13 1.23 42.62
N LYS A 140 -0.37 0.25 43.39
CA LYS A 140 -1.80 0.14 43.77
C LYS A 140 -2.30 1.34 44.59
N SER A 141 -1.41 2.11 45.19
CA SER A 141 -1.75 3.33 45.95
C SER A 141 -2.06 4.54 45.07
N ILE A 142 -1.76 4.48 43.77
CA ILE A 142 -2.02 5.58 42.85
C ILE A 142 -3.50 5.59 42.48
N VAL A 143 -4.22 6.60 42.97
CA VAL A 143 -5.68 6.74 42.80
C VAL A 143 -6.12 7.83 41.83
N LYS A 144 -5.23 8.78 41.47
CA LYS A 144 -5.51 9.86 40.50
C LYS A 144 -4.80 9.66 39.16
N GLY A 145 -3.51 9.35 39.21
CA GLY A 145 -2.67 9.20 38.03
C GLY A 145 -1.20 9.40 38.34
N LYS A 146 -0.35 9.26 37.32
CA LYS A 146 1.11 9.28 37.45
C LYS A 146 1.76 10.02 36.29
N LYS A 147 2.78 10.84 36.61
CA LYS A 147 3.65 11.50 35.62
C LYS A 147 4.72 10.51 35.16
N TYR A 148 4.97 10.47 33.86
CA TYR A 148 6.10 9.77 33.25
C TYR A 148 7.01 10.76 32.53
N GLU A 149 8.30 10.49 32.56
CA GLU A 149 9.31 11.24 31.82
C GLU A 149 9.94 10.33 30.78
N LEU A 150 10.17 10.83 29.56
CA LEU A 150 10.77 10.04 28.48
C LEU A 150 12.24 9.69 28.74
N SER A 151 12.86 10.34 29.73
CA SER A 151 14.20 10.04 30.23
C SER A 151 14.26 8.74 31.04
N THR A 152 13.14 8.25 31.58
CA THR A 152 13.10 6.99 32.35
C THR A 152 12.77 5.80 31.46
N ALA A 153 13.25 4.61 31.84
CA ALA A 153 12.98 3.39 31.09
C ALA A 153 11.47 3.11 30.94
N ALA A 154 10.72 3.17 32.04
CA ALA A 154 9.28 2.95 32.04
C ALA A 154 8.52 4.00 31.21
N GLY A 155 8.91 5.27 31.27
CA GLY A 155 8.29 6.33 30.47
C GLY A 155 8.56 6.16 28.97
N LYS A 156 9.80 5.81 28.60
CA LYS A 156 10.18 5.55 27.21
C LYS A 156 9.46 4.35 26.63
N GLU A 157 9.41 3.24 27.36
CA GLU A 157 8.74 2.01 26.94
C GLU A 157 7.23 2.24 26.72
N LEU A 158 6.56 2.85 27.71
CA LEU A 158 5.14 3.15 27.59
C LEU A 158 4.83 4.11 26.44
N TYR A 159 5.67 5.12 26.23
CA TYR A 159 5.52 6.03 25.08
C TYR A 159 5.70 5.31 23.75
N GLN A 160 6.64 4.37 23.64
CA GLN A 160 6.84 3.55 22.45
C GLN A 160 5.62 2.66 22.16
N GLU A 161 5.02 2.03 23.17
CA GLU A 161 3.77 1.29 23.04
C GLU A 161 2.66 2.17 22.47
N VAL A 162 2.42 3.36 23.07
CA VAL A 162 1.42 4.31 22.59
C VAL A 162 1.70 4.74 21.15
N LYS A 163 2.94 5.13 20.85
CA LYS A 163 3.35 5.54 19.50
C LYS A 163 3.14 4.42 18.50
N SER A 164 3.47 3.17 18.86
CA SER A 164 3.24 2.01 18.00
C SER A 164 1.76 1.80 17.69
N ARG A 165 0.84 2.00 18.67
CA ARG A 165 -0.60 1.84 18.43
C ARG A 165 -1.17 3.01 17.64
N LEU A 166 -0.71 4.24 17.90
CA LEU A 166 -1.07 5.41 17.10
C LEU A 166 -0.58 5.27 15.66
N ASP A 167 0.66 4.83 15.46
CA ASP A 167 1.21 4.53 14.13
C ASP A 167 0.42 3.41 13.47
N PHE A 168 0.05 2.35 14.19
CA PHE A 168 -0.81 1.27 13.68
C PHE A 168 -2.21 1.77 13.29
N MET A 169 -2.83 2.62 14.10
CA MET A 169 -4.14 3.23 13.80
C MET A 169 -4.08 4.19 12.62
N ASN A 170 -3.03 5.01 12.54
CA ASN A 170 -2.78 5.94 11.43
C ASN A 170 -2.39 5.20 10.15
N LYS A 171 -1.75 4.04 10.27
CA LYS A 171 -1.38 3.13 9.17
C LYS A 171 -2.42 2.04 8.94
N ARG A 172 -3.59 2.08 9.58
CA ARG A 172 -4.64 1.10 9.33
C ARG A 172 -5.10 1.30 7.89
N GLN A 173 -4.49 0.50 7.02
CA GLN A 173 -4.73 0.58 5.60
C GLN A 173 -6.20 0.23 5.41
N ARG A 174 -6.97 1.20 4.93
CA ARG A 174 -8.36 0.98 4.52
C ARG A 174 -8.30 -0.10 3.46
N ILE A 175 -8.73 -1.31 3.80
CA ILE A 175 -8.65 -2.46 2.92
C ILE A 175 -10.02 -3.11 2.84
N LEU A 176 -10.38 -3.54 1.63
CA LEU A 176 -11.61 -4.25 1.36
C LEU A 176 -11.30 -5.42 0.43
N PHE A 177 -11.60 -6.63 0.86
CA PHE A 177 -11.53 -7.81 0.01
C PHE A 177 -12.90 -8.05 -0.64
N CYS A 178 -12.92 -8.20 -1.95
CA CYS A 178 -14.12 -8.40 -2.76
C CYS A 178 -14.02 -9.73 -3.50
N ASN A 179 -14.92 -10.66 -3.22
CA ASN A 179 -15.04 -11.93 -3.91
C ASN A 179 -15.97 -11.77 -5.12
N ILE A 180 -15.40 -11.89 -6.32
CA ILE A 180 -16.08 -11.75 -7.61
C ILE A 180 -16.02 -13.08 -8.39
N ALA A 181 -16.74 -13.19 -9.51
CA ALA A 181 -16.64 -14.31 -10.43
C ALA A 181 -15.23 -14.40 -11.04
N TYR A 182 -14.73 -15.62 -11.28
CA TYR A 182 -13.41 -15.82 -11.90
C TYR A 182 -13.50 -15.67 -13.42
N MET A 183 -12.62 -14.85 -14.01
CA MET A 183 -12.47 -14.67 -15.46
C MET A 183 -10.99 -14.59 -15.81
N ASN A 184 -10.58 -15.01 -17.01
CA ASN A 184 -9.19 -14.84 -17.43
C ASN A 184 -8.90 -13.37 -17.71
N HIS A 185 -9.86 -12.69 -18.32
CA HIS A 185 -9.81 -11.27 -18.69
C HIS A 185 -10.98 -10.51 -18.06
N TYR A 186 -10.73 -9.26 -17.64
CA TYR A 186 -11.73 -8.40 -16.98
C TYR A 186 -11.85 -7.02 -17.64
N ASP A 187 -11.56 -6.93 -18.93
CA ASP A 187 -11.63 -5.69 -19.72
C ASP A 187 -11.89 -6.02 -21.19
N ILE A 188 -13.12 -6.44 -21.52
CA ILE A 188 -13.41 -6.85 -22.88
C ILE A 188 -14.84 -6.49 -23.32
N VAL A 189 -14.91 -5.80 -24.47
CA VAL A 189 -16.10 -5.60 -25.32
C VAL A 189 -16.26 -6.74 -26.37
N ASN A 190 -15.23 -7.57 -26.58
CA ASN A 190 -15.09 -8.55 -27.68
C ASN A 190 -14.77 -10.04 -27.33
N PHE A 191 -15.12 -10.59 -26.16
CA PHE A 191 -14.93 -12.02 -25.88
C PHE A 191 -16.17 -12.61 -25.20
N ASP A 192 -16.69 -13.68 -25.80
CA ASP A 192 -17.72 -14.58 -25.23
C ASP A 192 -17.16 -15.45 -24.09
N GLU A 193 -16.35 -14.90 -23.18
CA GLU A 193 -15.94 -15.63 -21.97
C GLU A 193 -17.09 -15.61 -20.93
N LYS A 194 -17.75 -16.74 -20.73
CA LYS A 194 -18.73 -16.93 -19.65
C LYS A 194 -18.01 -16.96 -18.29
N PRO A 195 -18.48 -16.22 -17.26
CA PRO A 195 -17.87 -16.23 -15.93
C PRO A 195 -17.92 -17.63 -15.29
N ILE A 196 -16.84 -18.05 -14.63
CA ILE A 196 -16.81 -19.31 -13.87
C ILE A 196 -17.10 -19.01 -12.40
N ASN A 197 -18.11 -19.69 -11.82
CA ASN A 197 -18.59 -19.50 -10.44
C ASN A 197 -19.19 -18.11 -10.13
N GLY A 198 -19.77 -17.42 -11.13
CA GLY A 198 -20.64 -16.29 -10.84
C GLY A 198 -21.80 -16.72 -9.94
N GLY A 199 -22.25 -15.86 -9.02
CA GLY A 199 -23.44 -16.19 -8.21
C GLY A 199 -24.66 -16.52 -9.10
N LYS A 200 -25.74 -17.07 -8.53
CA LYS A 200 -27.00 -17.44 -9.22
C LYS A 200 -27.64 -16.34 -10.11
N TYR A 201 -27.12 -15.11 -10.07
CA TYR A 201 -27.45 -14.00 -10.96
C TYR A 201 -26.91 -14.22 -12.40
N VAL A 202 -25.68 -14.74 -12.54
CA VAL A 202 -25.03 -15.00 -13.84
C VAL A 202 -25.75 -16.11 -14.63
N ASP A 203 -26.38 -17.06 -13.94
CA ASP A 203 -27.17 -18.13 -14.55
C ASP A 203 -28.50 -17.65 -15.16
N LYS A 204 -28.96 -16.42 -14.85
CA LYS A 204 -30.27 -15.89 -15.28
C LYS A 204 -30.21 -14.66 -16.18
N THR A 205 -29.22 -13.77 -16.05
CA THR A 205 -29.24 -12.47 -16.76
C THR A 205 -28.31 -12.39 -17.97
N GLY A 206 -27.40 -13.34 -18.16
CA GLY A 206 -26.46 -13.32 -19.29
C GLY A 206 -25.46 -12.15 -19.29
N ASP A 207 -25.45 -11.31 -18.26
CA ASP A 207 -24.62 -10.11 -18.21
C ASP A 207 -23.94 -9.97 -16.83
N ALA A 208 -22.62 -10.06 -16.82
CA ALA A 208 -21.82 -10.02 -15.61
C ALA A 208 -21.20 -8.64 -15.46
N GLU A 209 -21.80 -7.77 -14.65
CA GLU A 209 -21.24 -6.44 -14.35
C GLU A 209 -19.79 -6.51 -13.83
N GLU A 210 -19.42 -7.64 -13.22
CA GLU A 210 -18.07 -7.96 -12.76
C GLU A 210 -17.04 -8.12 -13.89
N LYS A 211 -17.46 -8.42 -15.14
CA LYS A 211 -16.57 -8.56 -16.32
C LYS A 211 -15.83 -7.28 -16.68
N PHE A 212 -16.33 -6.16 -16.17
CA PHE A 212 -15.80 -4.83 -16.43
C PHE A 212 -15.00 -4.27 -15.25
N ASN A 213 -14.65 -5.10 -14.27
CA ASN A 213 -13.86 -4.68 -13.11
C ASN A 213 -12.47 -4.10 -13.50
N PHE A 214 -11.97 -4.28 -14.71
CA PHE A 214 -10.75 -3.59 -15.16
C PHE A 214 -10.95 -2.77 -16.43
N HIS A 215 -12.21 -2.50 -16.80
CA HIS A 215 -12.53 -1.73 -17.98
C HIS A 215 -12.28 -0.23 -17.78
N LYS A 216 -11.41 0.34 -18.62
CA LYS A 216 -11.14 1.79 -18.64
C LYS A 216 -12.26 2.51 -19.37
N CYS A 217 -13.09 3.26 -18.64
CA CYS A 217 -14.04 4.18 -19.26
C CYS A 217 -13.31 5.35 -19.95
N GLU A 218 -14.02 6.08 -20.82
CA GLU A 218 -13.47 7.20 -21.60
C GLU A 218 -12.83 8.30 -20.73
N ASP A 219 -13.38 8.52 -19.53
CA ASP A 219 -12.86 9.45 -18.51
C ASP A 219 -11.60 8.94 -17.77
N GLY A 220 -11.10 7.75 -18.11
CA GLY A 220 -9.95 7.13 -17.47
C GLY A 220 -10.24 6.50 -16.10
N ILE A 221 -11.51 6.41 -15.70
CA ILE A 221 -11.95 5.78 -14.45
C ILE A 221 -12.42 4.35 -14.72
N ILE A 222 -12.06 3.44 -13.82
CA ILE A 222 -12.63 2.10 -13.74
C ILE A 222 -13.78 2.14 -12.73
N ARG A 223 -14.93 1.62 -13.16
CA ARG A 223 -16.14 1.48 -12.33
C ARG A 223 -16.34 0.01 -12.01
N GLY A 224 -15.82 -0.37 -10.84
CA GLY A 224 -15.81 -1.74 -10.34
C GLY A 224 -17.09 -2.09 -9.58
N PHE A 225 -17.44 -3.37 -9.63
CA PHE A 225 -18.60 -3.94 -8.99
C PHE A 225 -18.25 -5.19 -8.19
N VAL A 226 -18.80 -5.26 -6.98
CA VAL A 226 -18.88 -6.47 -6.15
C VAL A 226 -20.33 -6.64 -5.67
N GLU A 227 -20.86 -7.85 -5.79
CA GLU A 227 -22.22 -8.15 -5.36
C GLU A 227 -22.36 -8.10 -3.83
N THR A 228 -23.35 -7.36 -3.33
CA THR A 228 -23.71 -7.30 -1.91
C THR A 228 -24.92 -8.21 -1.62
N ASN A 229 -25.02 -8.80 -0.43
CA ASN A 229 -26.19 -9.60 -0.03
C ASN A 229 -27.50 -8.80 -0.19
N HIS A 230 -28.64 -9.45 -0.39
CA HIS A 230 -29.94 -8.77 -0.55
C HIS A 230 -30.81 -8.80 0.72
N ILE A 231 -31.79 -7.88 0.80
CA ILE A 231 -32.89 -7.87 1.78
C ILE A 231 -34.04 -8.74 1.22
N GLY A 232 -34.54 -9.72 2.00
CA GLY A 232 -35.71 -10.54 1.63
C GLY A 232 -35.43 -11.92 1.00
N GLY A 233 -34.17 -12.28 0.73
CA GLY A 233 -33.89 -13.51 -0.01
C GLY A 233 -34.36 -13.42 -1.48
N TYR A 234 -33.86 -14.30 -2.33
CA TYR A 234 -34.00 -14.17 -3.79
C TYR A 234 -35.43 -14.41 -4.31
N SER A 235 -36.38 -14.77 -3.44
CA SER A 235 -37.75 -15.21 -3.78
C SER A 235 -38.84 -14.19 -3.46
N ASP A 236 -38.52 -13.06 -2.80
CA ASP A 236 -39.51 -12.05 -2.44
C ASP A 236 -39.47 -10.84 -3.38
N ASN A 237 -40.64 -10.35 -3.77
CA ASN A 237 -40.86 -9.18 -4.65
C ASN A 237 -40.37 -7.83 -4.05
N MET A 238 -39.55 -7.85 -2.99
CA MET A 238 -38.91 -6.70 -2.32
C MET A 238 -37.38 -6.84 -2.26
N ASN A 239 -36.77 -7.40 -3.31
CA ASN A 239 -35.34 -7.72 -3.35
C ASN A 239 -34.49 -6.46 -3.62
N SER A 240 -34.03 -5.78 -2.56
CA SER A 240 -33.09 -4.66 -2.65
C SER A 240 -31.69 -5.05 -2.18
N PRO A 241 -30.62 -4.60 -2.85
CA PRO A 241 -29.25 -4.90 -2.44
C PRO A 241 -28.93 -4.22 -1.10
N LYS A 242 -28.27 -4.95 -0.18
CA LYS A 242 -27.83 -4.37 1.09
C LYS A 242 -26.73 -3.36 0.84
N GLN A 243 -26.79 -2.26 1.58
CA GLN A 243 -25.73 -1.27 1.63
C GLN A 243 -24.42 -1.90 2.08
N LEU A 244 -23.32 -1.47 1.46
CA LEU A 244 -21.98 -1.79 1.89
C LEU A 244 -21.67 -1.00 3.17
N ARG A 245 -21.33 -1.73 4.23
CA ARG A 245 -21.06 -1.17 5.56
C ARG A 245 -19.67 -0.53 5.60
N ILE A 246 -19.46 0.59 4.91
CA ILE A 246 -18.15 1.26 4.79
C ILE A 246 -17.57 1.67 6.16
N GLU A 247 -18.40 1.80 7.20
CA GLU A 247 -17.96 1.95 8.60
C GLU A 247 -17.09 0.81 9.12
N ASN A 248 -17.19 -0.37 8.50
CA ASN A 248 -16.34 -1.50 8.85
C ASN A 248 -14.93 -1.38 8.25
N ILE A 249 -14.74 -0.53 7.23
CA ILE A 249 -13.43 -0.15 6.71
C ILE A 249 -12.81 0.90 7.66
N ASP A 250 -13.57 1.94 7.96
CA ASP A 250 -13.19 3.03 8.85
C ASP A 250 -14.43 3.59 9.55
N SER A 251 -14.45 3.52 10.88
CA SER A 251 -15.63 3.87 11.68
C SER A 251 -16.05 5.33 11.54
N SER A 252 -15.15 6.24 11.12
CA SER A 252 -15.50 7.66 10.91
C SER A 252 -16.41 7.90 9.70
N PHE A 253 -16.74 6.86 8.92
CA PHE A 253 -17.58 6.94 7.73
C PHE A 253 -19.00 6.36 7.93
N LYS A 254 -19.44 6.17 9.19
CA LYS A 254 -20.74 5.54 9.54
C LYS A 254 -21.96 6.21 8.92
N ASN A 255 -21.94 7.52 8.77
CA ASN A 255 -23.03 8.29 8.18
C ASN A 255 -22.63 8.95 6.84
N LYS A 256 -21.62 8.39 6.16
CA LYS A 256 -21.12 8.89 4.88
C LYS A 256 -21.56 7.98 3.74
N GLU A 257 -21.73 8.56 2.56
CA GLU A 257 -22.14 7.82 1.35
C GLU A 257 -20.99 7.05 0.69
N TRP A 258 -19.75 7.44 0.95
CA TRP A 258 -18.57 6.84 0.36
C TRP A 258 -17.33 7.05 1.23
N ILE A 259 -16.28 6.27 0.96
CA ILE A 259 -14.97 6.38 1.57
C ILE A 259 -13.88 6.32 0.50
N ASP A 260 -12.94 7.26 0.54
CA ASP A 260 -11.78 7.32 -0.35
C ASP A 260 -10.55 6.63 0.26
N ASN A 261 -9.53 6.46 -0.56
CA ASN A 261 -8.22 5.91 -0.19
C ASN A 261 -8.30 4.47 0.34
N VAL A 262 -9.15 3.64 -0.29
CA VAL A 262 -9.27 2.22 0.03
C VAL A 262 -8.41 1.38 -0.92
N LEU A 263 -7.63 0.47 -0.37
CA LEU A 263 -7.05 -0.65 -1.10
C LEU A 263 -8.14 -1.72 -1.28
N VAL A 264 -8.66 -1.83 -2.49
CA VAL A 264 -9.64 -2.89 -2.81
C VAL A 264 -8.89 -4.07 -3.41
N VAL A 265 -8.99 -5.24 -2.79
CA VAL A 265 -8.37 -6.49 -3.27
C VAL A 265 -9.47 -7.36 -3.87
N LEU A 266 -9.37 -7.61 -5.17
CA LEU A 266 -10.31 -8.46 -5.89
C LEU A 266 -9.84 -9.91 -5.84
N CYS A 267 -10.76 -10.78 -5.48
CA CYS A 267 -10.53 -12.19 -5.22
C CYS A 267 -11.54 -13.02 -6.00
N ALA A 268 -11.16 -14.20 -6.48
CA ALA A 268 -12.11 -15.12 -7.10
C ALA A 268 -11.70 -16.57 -6.90
N LYS A 269 -12.66 -17.49 -6.98
CA LYS A 269 -12.39 -18.93 -6.89
C LYS A 269 -11.70 -19.42 -8.16
N SER A 270 -10.40 -19.73 -8.05
CA SER A 270 -9.63 -20.27 -9.17
C SER A 270 -10.09 -21.70 -9.51
N PRO A 271 -10.38 -21.99 -10.79
CA PRO A 271 -10.76 -23.33 -11.23
C PRO A 271 -9.59 -24.32 -11.15
N THR A 272 -8.34 -23.84 -11.27
CA THR A 272 -7.14 -24.70 -11.28
C THR A 272 -6.61 -24.98 -9.88
N ILE A 273 -6.69 -24.01 -8.96
CA ILE A 273 -6.18 -24.13 -7.59
C ILE A 273 -7.27 -24.62 -6.62
N ASN A 274 -8.54 -24.57 -7.04
CA ASN A 274 -9.73 -24.87 -6.23
C ASN A 274 -9.77 -24.10 -4.89
N SER A 275 -9.30 -22.85 -4.92
CA SER A 275 -9.30 -21.94 -3.77
C SER A 275 -9.58 -20.52 -4.23
N THR A 276 -10.03 -19.66 -3.31
CA THR A 276 -10.17 -18.23 -3.60
C THR A 276 -8.77 -17.63 -3.64
N VAL A 277 -8.42 -16.91 -4.71
CA VAL A 277 -7.11 -16.29 -4.89
C VAL A 277 -7.24 -14.82 -5.25
N ILE A 278 -6.19 -14.04 -5.02
CA ILE A 278 -6.12 -12.65 -5.50
C ILE A 278 -6.05 -12.65 -7.04
N ILE A 279 -6.93 -11.87 -7.64
CA ILE A 279 -7.03 -11.62 -9.09
C ILE A 279 -6.37 -10.30 -9.46
N GLY A 280 -6.46 -9.32 -8.58
CA GLY A 280 -5.93 -7.98 -8.78
C GLY A 280 -6.32 -7.06 -7.64
N TRP A 281 -6.02 -5.78 -7.77
CA TRP A 281 -6.33 -4.78 -6.75
C TRP A 281 -6.48 -3.37 -7.34
N TYR A 282 -7.12 -2.51 -6.58
CA TYR A 282 -7.20 -1.07 -6.81
C TYR A 282 -6.55 -0.34 -5.64
N LYS A 283 -5.58 0.53 -5.94
CA LYS A 283 -5.02 1.47 -4.96
C LYS A 283 -5.83 2.76 -4.95
N ASN A 284 -5.98 3.36 -3.78
CA ASN A 284 -6.67 4.65 -3.61
C ASN A 284 -8.08 4.68 -4.21
N ALA A 285 -8.81 3.58 -4.11
CA ALA A 285 -10.16 3.49 -4.64
C ALA A 285 -11.14 4.24 -3.73
N LYS A 286 -12.21 4.72 -4.36
CA LYS A 286 -13.42 5.22 -3.71
C LYS A 286 -14.45 4.10 -3.64
N VAL A 287 -14.97 3.84 -2.45
CA VAL A 287 -15.97 2.79 -2.21
C VAL A 287 -17.27 3.42 -1.74
N TYR A 288 -18.37 3.07 -2.40
CA TYR A 288 -19.69 3.61 -2.12
C TYR A 288 -20.51 2.69 -1.19
N ARG A 289 -21.29 3.30 -0.31
CA ARG A 289 -22.26 2.62 0.56
C ARG A 289 -23.41 2.04 -0.27
N ASN A 290 -23.96 2.86 -1.16
CA ASN A 290 -25.04 2.50 -2.07
C ASN A 290 -24.47 2.23 -3.47
N ARG A 291 -25.11 1.35 -4.24
CA ARG A 291 -24.74 1.13 -5.64
C ARG A 291 -25.02 2.40 -6.44
N CYS A 292 -24.07 2.79 -7.27
CA CYS A 292 -24.19 3.87 -8.24
C CYS A 292 -24.43 3.29 -9.64
N ALA A 293 -24.82 4.12 -10.61
CA ALA A 293 -25.04 3.71 -11.99
C ALA A 293 -24.27 4.62 -12.97
N TYR A 294 -23.71 4.03 -14.01
CA TYR A 294 -23.03 4.72 -15.11
C TYR A 294 -23.21 3.93 -16.40
N ASN A 295 -23.66 4.58 -17.49
CA ASN A 295 -23.92 3.95 -18.79
C ASN A 295 -24.70 2.62 -18.67
N HIS A 296 -25.83 2.64 -17.95
CA HIS A 296 -26.71 1.49 -17.69
C HIS A 296 -26.09 0.32 -16.91
N ARG A 297 -24.91 0.51 -16.31
CA ARG A 297 -24.25 -0.49 -15.46
C ARG A 297 -24.18 -0.01 -14.02
N VAL A 298 -24.37 -0.91 -13.06
CA VAL A 298 -24.14 -0.54 -11.65
C VAL A 298 -22.71 -0.80 -11.21
N PHE A 299 -22.27 -0.01 -10.24
CA PHE A 299 -20.94 -0.10 -9.64
C PHE A 299 -21.02 0.33 -8.18
N ASN A 300 -20.03 -0.04 -7.38
CA ASN A 300 -19.90 0.41 -5.99
C ASN A 300 -18.45 0.75 -5.62
N ILE A 301 -17.54 0.74 -6.60
CA ILE A 301 -16.13 1.08 -6.45
C ILE A 301 -15.70 1.92 -7.66
N GLU A 302 -14.96 2.99 -7.43
CA GLU A 302 -14.32 3.80 -8.48
C GLU A 302 -12.82 3.90 -8.24
N VAL A 303 -12.03 3.84 -9.31
CA VAL A 303 -10.59 4.04 -9.24
C VAL A 303 -10.05 4.58 -10.57
N ALA A 304 -9.03 5.43 -10.52
CA ALA A 304 -8.28 5.81 -11.72
C ALA A 304 -7.60 4.58 -12.33
N TYR A 305 -7.65 4.42 -13.66
CA TYR A 305 -7.11 3.25 -14.36
C TYR A 305 -5.66 2.91 -13.97
N GLN A 306 -4.80 3.93 -13.82
CA GLN A 306 -3.40 3.79 -13.43
C GLN A 306 -3.19 3.21 -12.02
N ASN A 307 -4.21 3.23 -11.17
CA ASN A 307 -4.16 2.68 -9.82
C ASN A 307 -4.74 1.26 -9.73
N ALA A 308 -5.20 0.68 -10.83
CA ALA A 308 -5.69 -0.69 -10.88
C ALA A 308 -4.63 -1.65 -11.43
N THR A 309 -4.58 -2.85 -10.88
CA THR A 309 -3.66 -3.91 -11.34
C THR A 309 -4.40 -5.22 -11.46
N LEU A 310 -4.44 -5.77 -12.67
CA LEU A 310 -4.93 -7.12 -12.94
C LEU A 310 -3.74 -8.09 -13.05
N LEU A 311 -3.74 -9.14 -12.24
CA LEU A 311 -2.72 -10.19 -12.34
C LEU A 311 -2.95 -11.07 -13.56
N ARG A 312 -1.86 -11.49 -14.21
CA ARG A 312 -1.91 -12.58 -15.19
C ARG A 312 -2.34 -13.87 -14.50
N THR A 313 -3.03 -14.75 -15.22
CA THR A 313 -3.53 -16.04 -14.70
C THR A 313 -2.44 -16.84 -13.99
N ALA A 314 -1.22 -16.89 -14.56
CA ALA A 314 -0.07 -17.57 -13.97
C ALA A 314 0.43 -16.98 -12.63
N GLN A 315 0.10 -15.71 -12.32
CA GLN A 315 0.48 -15.04 -11.07
C GLN A 315 -0.59 -15.22 -9.97
N ARG A 316 -1.82 -15.64 -10.29
CA ARG A 316 -2.96 -15.72 -9.36
C ARG A 316 -2.85 -16.93 -8.42
N LYS A 317 -1.84 -16.92 -7.55
CA LYS A 317 -1.50 -18.03 -6.65
C LYS A 317 -1.75 -17.74 -5.17
N PHE A 318 -1.86 -16.46 -4.79
CA PHE A 318 -2.04 -16.05 -3.40
C PHE A 318 -3.45 -16.40 -2.90
N LYS A 319 -3.55 -17.36 -1.98
CA LYS A 319 -4.82 -17.89 -1.47
C LYS A 319 -5.43 -16.99 -0.41
N ILE A 320 -6.75 -16.83 -0.47
CA ILE A 320 -7.56 -16.12 0.52
C ILE A 320 -8.31 -17.14 1.38
N PRO A 321 -8.20 -17.08 2.72
CA PRO A 321 -8.88 -18.00 3.61
C PRO A 321 -10.40 -17.79 3.61
N ARG A 322 -11.12 -18.84 4.01
CA ARG A 322 -12.55 -18.81 4.34
C ARG A 322 -12.71 -18.94 5.84
N ALA A 323 -13.48 -18.06 6.47
CA ALA A 323 -13.59 -17.98 7.93
C ALA A 323 -13.96 -19.32 8.58
N ARG A 324 -14.89 -20.08 7.98
CA ARG A 324 -15.32 -21.39 8.49
C ARG A 324 -14.29 -22.51 8.36
N ASP A 325 -13.30 -22.35 7.49
CA ASP A 325 -12.37 -23.42 7.11
C ASP A 325 -11.00 -23.28 7.80
N ASN A 326 -10.86 -22.37 8.77
CA ASN A 326 -9.60 -22.17 9.51
C ASN A 326 -9.82 -21.89 11.00
N SER A 327 -8.85 -22.33 11.82
CA SER A 327 -8.87 -22.20 13.28
C SER A 327 -8.91 -20.77 13.81
N HIS A 328 -8.47 -19.80 13.00
CA HIS A 328 -8.42 -18.38 13.37
C HIS A 328 -9.73 -17.63 13.02
N ASN A 329 -10.68 -18.28 12.34
CA ASN A 329 -11.94 -17.68 11.87
C ASN A 329 -11.72 -16.41 11.01
N ILE A 330 -10.66 -16.35 10.20
CA ILE A 330 -10.30 -15.20 9.35
C ILE A 330 -10.68 -15.44 7.88
N GLY A 331 -10.90 -14.38 7.10
CA GLY A 331 -11.23 -14.51 5.68
C GLY A 331 -12.71 -14.33 5.34
N PHE A 332 -13.08 -14.67 4.11
CA PHE A 332 -14.46 -14.51 3.64
C PHE A 332 -15.43 -15.39 4.44
N GLY A 333 -16.51 -14.78 4.92
CA GLY A 333 -17.67 -15.47 5.46
C GLY A 333 -18.65 -15.85 4.34
N GLN A 334 -19.95 -15.73 4.63
CA GLN A 334 -21.02 -15.94 3.64
C GLN A 334 -21.16 -14.76 2.65
N SER A 335 -20.66 -13.57 3.00
CA SER A 335 -20.70 -12.39 2.13
C SER A 335 -19.55 -12.39 1.13
N ASN A 336 -19.77 -11.77 -0.03
CA ASN A 336 -18.73 -11.49 -1.02
C ASN A 336 -17.77 -10.35 -0.61
N VAL A 337 -17.99 -9.69 0.52
CA VAL A 337 -17.07 -8.68 1.06
C VAL A 337 -16.47 -9.13 2.38
N TRP A 338 -15.18 -8.85 2.57
CA TRP A 338 -14.48 -9.02 3.83
C TRP A 338 -13.66 -7.76 4.13
N PHE A 339 -13.98 -7.12 5.26
CA PHE A 339 -13.39 -5.84 5.68
C PHE A 339 -12.03 -5.98 6.39
N ALA A 340 -11.62 -7.22 6.71
CA ALA A 340 -10.38 -7.52 7.45
C ALA A 340 -10.13 -6.59 8.65
N ASN A 341 -11.19 -6.29 9.41
CA ASN A 341 -11.22 -5.18 10.36
C ASN A 341 -11.04 -5.61 11.82
N LYS A 342 -10.71 -6.88 12.07
CA LYS A 342 -10.46 -7.43 13.40
C LYS A 342 -8.95 -7.57 13.62
N SER A 343 -8.49 -7.49 14.87
CA SER A 343 -7.06 -7.63 15.21
C SER A 343 -6.43 -8.92 14.68
N LYS A 344 -7.19 -10.04 14.75
CA LYS A 344 -6.80 -11.34 14.21
C LYS A 344 -6.56 -11.37 12.69
N ASP A 345 -7.09 -10.40 11.94
CA ASP A 345 -6.91 -10.30 10.49
C ASP A 345 -5.57 -9.59 10.15
N ALA A 346 -4.94 -8.90 11.11
CA ALA A 346 -3.82 -7.99 10.87
C ALA A 346 -2.59 -8.65 10.23
N ASP A 347 -2.24 -9.87 10.66
CA ASP A 347 -1.11 -10.59 10.08
C ASP A 347 -1.38 -10.97 8.61
N PHE A 348 -2.61 -11.41 8.31
CA PHE A 348 -3.00 -11.72 6.93
C PHE A 348 -3.01 -10.49 6.03
N VAL A 349 -3.50 -9.34 6.53
CA VAL A 349 -3.42 -8.06 5.82
C VAL A 349 -1.95 -7.71 5.53
N LYS A 350 -1.06 -7.86 6.52
CA LYS A 350 0.38 -7.61 6.33
C LYS A 350 0.99 -8.52 5.26
N GLN A 351 0.65 -9.81 5.25
CA GLN A 351 1.09 -10.75 4.21
C GLN A 351 0.56 -10.35 2.82
N THR A 352 -0.70 -9.93 2.74
CA THR A 352 -1.33 -9.46 1.50
C THR A 352 -0.62 -8.22 0.96
N LEU A 353 -0.31 -7.24 1.81
CA LEU A 353 0.42 -6.03 1.42
C LEU A 353 1.81 -6.36 0.88
N LYS A 354 2.57 -7.23 1.58
CA LYS A 354 3.87 -7.71 1.10
C LYS A 354 3.78 -8.40 -0.26
N TYR A 355 2.73 -9.19 -0.49
CA TYR A 355 2.49 -9.82 -1.79
C TYR A 355 2.18 -8.81 -2.89
N ILE A 356 1.33 -7.81 -2.61
CA ILE A 356 1.02 -6.75 -3.56
C ILE A 356 2.30 -5.98 -3.92
N ASP A 357 3.12 -5.62 -2.94
CA ASP A 357 4.38 -4.91 -3.18
C ASP A 357 5.35 -5.74 -4.01
N SER A 358 5.52 -7.03 -3.73
CA SER A 358 6.39 -7.90 -4.53
C SER A 358 5.91 -8.05 -5.98
N GLN A 359 4.60 -8.16 -6.21
CA GLN A 359 4.04 -8.20 -7.57
C GLN A 359 4.20 -6.86 -8.30
N ASN A 360 4.08 -5.72 -7.61
CA ASN A 360 4.37 -4.41 -8.21
C ASN A 360 5.83 -4.34 -8.66
N CYS A 361 6.79 -4.75 -7.82
CA CYS A 361 8.20 -4.79 -8.18
C CYS A 361 8.45 -5.68 -9.41
N ILE A 362 7.87 -6.88 -9.44
CA ILE A 362 7.98 -7.81 -10.58
C ILE A 362 7.42 -7.17 -11.86
N ASN A 363 6.22 -6.57 -11.80
CA ASN A 363 5.61 -5.94 -12.97
C ASN A 363 6.43 -4.75 -13.47
N THR A 364 6.93 -3.90 -12.57
CA THR A 364 7.83 -2.80 -12.92
C THR A 364 9.10 -3.31 -13.59
N ALA A 365 9.73 -4.37 -13.07
CA ALA A 365 10.91 -4.96 -13.69
C ALA A 365 10.62 -5.51 -15.11
N ILE A 366 9.47 -6.19 -15.29
CA ILE A 366 9.03 -6.68 -16.61
C ILE A 366 8.80 -5.52 -17.59
N GLU A 367 8.17 -4.43 -17.15
CA GLU A 367 7.93 -3.26 -18.00
C GLU A 367 9.22 -2.54 -18.38
N ILE A 368 10.16 -2.40 -17.43
CA ILE A 368 11.49 -1.84 -17.70
C ILE A 368 12.23 -2.71 -18.72
N LYS A 369 12.21 -4.05 -18.55
CA LYS A 369 12.84 -4.98 -19.49
C LYS A 369 12.28 -4.83 -20.90
N LYS A 370 10.95 -4.89 -21.05
CA LYS A 370 10.27 -4.70 -22.34
C LYS A 370 10.56 -3.33 -22.98
N CYS A 371 10.59 -2.28 -22.16
CA CYS A 371 10.90 -0.95 -22.63
C CYS A 371 12.33 -0.87 -23.16
N ASN A 372 13.30 -1.50 -22.49
CA ASN A 372 14.69 -1.55 -22.95
C ASN A 372 14.84 -2.39 -24.22
N GLU A 373 14.25 -3.58 -24.28
CA GLU A 373 14.22 -4.42 -25.50
C GLU A 373 13.67 -3.64 -26.71
N PHE A 374 12.58 -2.90 -26.53
CA PHE A 374 12.02 -2.04 -27.58
C PHE A 374 12.98 -0.92 -28.01
N GLN A 375 13.73 -0.30 -27.08
CA GLN A 375 14.72 0.71 -27.44
C GLN A 375 15.88 0.12 -28.26
N ASP A 376 16.32 -1.10 -27.91
CA ASP A 376 17.42 -1.78 -28.61
C ASP A 376 16.99 -2.24 -30.01
N GLU A 377 15.73 -2.70 -30.16
CA GLU A 377 15.14 -2.99 -31.47
C GLU A 377 15.05 -1.73 -32.35
N GLN A 378 14.59 -0.61 -31.79
CA GLN A 378 14.50 0.66 -32.52
C GLN A 378 15.88 1.19 -32.95
N LEU A 379 16.89 1.04 -32.09
CA LEU A 379 18.27 1.36 -32.42
C LEU A 379 18.73 0.57 -33.65
N ASN A 380 18.64 -0.76 -33.62
CA ASN A 380 19.06 -1.62 -34.73
C ASN A 380 18.28 -1.33 -36.02
N LYS A 381 16.96 -1.10 -35.93
CA LYS A 381 16.14 -0.69 -37.07
C LYS A 381 16.59 0.65 -37.66
N SER A 382 16.95 1.62 -36.81
CA SER A 382 17.41 2.94 -37.24
C SER A 382 18.78 2.89 -37.95
N ILE A 383 19.66 1.99 -37.52
CA ILE A 383 20.97 1.74 -38.16
C ILE A 383 20.73 1.15 -39.55
N ASN A 384 19.91 0.09 -39.64
CA ASN A 384 19.66 -0.62 -40.89
C ASN A 384 19.00 0.24 -41.98
N ASN A 385 18.20 1.24 -41.60
CA ASN A 385 17.52 2.14 -42.54
C ASN A 385 18.39 3.33 -43.00
N SER A 386 19.61 3.49 -42.49
CA SER A 386 20.48 4.62 -42.82
C SER A 386 21.65 4.14 -43.67
N SER A 387 21.89 4.76 -44.82
CA SER A 387 23.12 4.51 -45.58
C SER A 387 24.31 5.10 -44.84
N ILE A 388 25.27 4.26 -44.46
CA ILE A 388 26.46 4.69 -43.70
C ILE A 388 27.57 5.11 -44.67
N VAL A 389 28.06 6.34 -44.52
CA VAL A 389 29.29 6.78 -45.19
C VAL A 389 30.46 6.41 -44.28
N ILE A 390 31.26 5.41 -44.67
CA ILE A 390 32.38 4.93 -43.87
C ILE A 390 33.47 6.01 -43.85
N SER A 391 33.59 6.74 -42.74
CA SER A 391 34.66 7.71 -42.54
C SER A 391 35.62 7.22 -41.45
N ARG A 392 36.70 6.56 -41.86
CA ARG A 392 37.81 6.03 -41.04
C ARG A 392 37.40 5.00 -39.95
N PRO A 393 38.30 4.09 -39.55
CA PRO A 393 38.06 3.21 -38.41
C PRO A 393 37.92 4.06 -37.14
N PHE A 394 36.90 3.76 -36.33
CA PHE A 394 36.72 4.37 -35.02
C PHE A 394 37.72 3.74 -34.04
N GLU A 395 38.37 4.58 -33.22
CA GLU A 395 39.25 4.12 -32.14
C GLU A 395 38.63 4.42 -30.78
N TYR A 396 38.73 3.48 -29.86
CA TYR A 396 38.25 3.65 -28.49
C TYR A 396 38.96 4.79 -27.77
N SER A 397 38.26 5.40 -26.82
CA SER A 397 38.80 6.50 -26.03
C SER A 397 38.65 6.23 -24.55
N ASN A 398 39.54 6.78 -23.73
CA ASN A 398 39.42 6.64 -22.27
C ASN A 398 38.51 7.70 -21.63
N ASN A 399 37.81 8.49 -22.45
CA ASN A 399 36.94 9.56 -21.96
C ASN A 399 35.70 8.98 -21.29
N LYS A 400 35.50 9.32 -20.02
CA LYS A 400 34.33 8.94 -19.23
C LYS A 400 33.17 9.88 -19.55
N ILE A 401 32.02 9.31 -19.87
CA ILE A 401 30.81 10.06 -20.21
C ILE A 401 29.85 9.99 -19.02
N ILE A 402 29.44 11.13 -18.47
CA ILE A 402 28.46 11.16 -17.37
C ILE A 402 27.12 10.62 -17.88
N LYS A 403 26.42 9.82 -17.07
CA LYS A 403 25.12 9.28 -17.48
C LYS A 403 24.12 10.40 -17.77
N PRO A 404 23.34 10.32 -18.86
CA PRO A 404 22.34 11.33 -19.19
C PRO A 404 21.14 11.25 -18.22
N ASN A 405 20.28 12.26 -18.24
CA ASN A 405 19.01 12.20 -17.54
C ASN A 405 18.11 11.11 -18.15
N ALA A 406 17.41 10.37 -17.28
CA ALA A 406 16.49 9.34 -17.73
C ALA A 406 15.29 9.93 -18.46
N SER A 407 14.78 9.19 -19.44
CA SER A 407 13.52 9.43 -20.12
C SER A 407 12.42 8.53 -19.54
N TYR A 408 11.16 8.90 -19.77
CA TYR A 408 10.00 8.16 -19.26
C TYR A 408 8.99 7.92 -20.37
N THR A 409 8.39 6.73 -20.40
CA THR A 409 7.26 6.44 -21.29
C THR A 409 6.00 7.16 -20.81
N THR A 410 4.94 7.17 -21.62
CA THR A 410 3.62 7.68 -21.20
C THR A 410 3.04 6.95 -19.99
N LYS A 411 3.49 5.71 -19.74
CA LYS A 411 3.13 4.92 -18.55
C LYS A 411 4.07 5.16 -17.35
N GLY A 412 5.01 6.09 -17.45
CA GLY A 412 5.97 6.40 -16.38
C GLY A 412 7.13 5.40 -16.26
N VAL A 413 7.31 4.49 -17.22
CA VAL A 413 8.42 3.53 -17.21
C VAL A 413 9.71 4.27 -17.56
N LYS A 414 10.71 4.17 -16.67
CA LYS A 414 12.03 4.79 -16.84
C LYS A 414 12.86 4.05 -17.89
N TYR A 415 13.53 4.79 -18.78
CA TYR A 415 14.48 4.25 -19.74
C TYR A 415 15.56 5.29 -20.11
N TYR A 416 16.63 4.84 -20.73
CA TYR A 416 17.71 5.68 -21.25
C TYR A 416 17.74 5.60 -22.78
N LYS A 417 17.90 6.74 -23.46
CA LYS A 417 17.96 6.76 -24.94
C LYS A 417 19.29 6.17 -25.41
N ARG A 418 19.25 5.45 -26.52
CA ARG A 418 20.44 4.89 -27.19
C ARG A 418 20.92 5.85 -28.26
N ASP A 419 22.22 6.04 -28.34
CA ASP A 419 22.86 6.86 -29.36
C ASP A 419 23.22 6.01 -30.58
N ARG A 420 22.58 6.32 -31.71
CA ARG A 420 22.81 5.63 -32.98
C ARG A 420 24.27 5.74 -33.43
N LEU A 421 24.93 6.87 -33.20
CA LEU A 421 26.30 7.09 -33.66
C LEU A 421 27.28 6.18 -32.92
N LYS A 422 27.12 6.01 -31.60
CA LYS A 422 27.95 5.10 -30.80
C LYS A 422 27.81 3.66 -31.25
N ALA A 423 26.58 3.23 -31.51
CA ALA A 423 26.33 1.90 -32.06
C ALA A 423 26.99 1.72 -33.44
N GLN A 424 26.86 2.71 -34.33
CA GLN A 424 27.52 2.68 -35.65
C GLN A 424 29.05 2.63 -35.52
N ASN A 425 29.64 3.41 -34.61
CA ASN A 425 31.07 3.41 -34.32
C ASN A 425 31.55 2.04 -33.84
N ALA A 426 30.83 1.39 -32.92
CA ALA A 426 31.16 0.06 -32.43
C ALA A 426 31.07 -1.02 -33.52
N LEU A 427 30.01 -0.99 -34.35
CA LEU A 427 29.89 -1.90 -35.49
C LEU A 427 31.00 -1.69 -36.52
N ASN A 428 31.35 -0.43 -36.82
CA ASN A 428 32.45 -0.07 -37.70
C ASN A 428 33.81 -0.55 -37.16
N HIS A 429 34.03 -0.40 -35.85
CA HIS A 429 35.25 -0.88 -35.18
C HIS A 429 35.42 -2.41 -35.29
N ALA A 430 34.31 -3.16 -35.30
CA ALA A 430 34.31 -4.60 -35.51
C ALA A 430 34.37 -5.03 -36.98
N ASP A 431 34.60 -4.10 -37.92
CA ASP A 431 34.49 -4.33 -39.38
C ASP A 431 33.15 -4.96 -39.79
N TYR A 432 32.09 -4.67 -39.03
CA TYR A 432 30.76 -5.28 -39.15
C TYR A 432 30.77 -6.81 -39.06
N LYS A 433 31.75 -7.41 -38.35
CA LYS A 433 31.85 -8.85 -38.09
C LYS A 433 31.40 -9.19 -36.67
N CYS A 434 30.96 -10.43 -36.48
CA CYS A 434 30.56 -10.92 -35.17
C CYS A 434 31.77 -11.07 -34.24
N GLU A 435 31.73 -10.44 -33.07
CA GLU A 435 32.83 -10.48 -32.09
C GLU A 435 32.95 -11.82 -31.33
N ILE A 436 31.91 -12.65 -31.37
CA ILE A 436 31.99 -14.04 -30.91
C ILE A 436 32.83 -14.88 -31.87
N ASN A 437 32.69 -14.68 -33.18
CA ASN A 437 33.46 -15.40 -34.20
C ASN A 437 33.33 -14.67 -35.54
N ASP A 438 34.44 -14.17 -36.05
CA ASP A 438 34.52 -13.39 -37.29
C ASP A 438 34.22 -14.20 -38.56
N LYS A 439 34.17 -15.53 -38.44
CA LYS A 439 33.79 -16.47 -39.51
C LYS A 439 32.29 -16.77 -39.56
N HIS A 440 31.50 -16.26 -38.62
CA HIS A 440 30.05 -16.44 -38.68
C HIS A 440 29.47 -15.80 -39.92
N PHE A 441 28.59 -16.53 -40.61
CA PHE A 441 27.92 -16.03 -41.80
C PHE A 441 27.02 -14.83 -41.48
N THR A 442 27.12 -13.80 -42.30
CA THR A 442 26.27 -12.60 -42.30
C THR A 442 25.93 -12.24 -43.74
N PHE A 443 24.67 -11.91 -44.02
CA PHE A 443 24.27 -11.40 -45.33
C PHE A 443 24.59 -9.91 -45.47
N LEU A 444 24.58 -9.37 -46.71
CA LEU A 444 24.80 -7.95 -46.95
C LEU A 444 23.51 -7.14 -46.78
N ARG A 445 23.61 -5.97 -46.14
CA ARG A 445 22.51 -5.03 -45.96
C ARG A 445 22.05 -4.43 -47.28
N LYS A 446 20.74 -4.22 -47.42
CA LYS A 446 20.16 -3.57 -48.61
C LYS A 446 20.52 -2.08 -48.74
N SER A 447 20.79 -1.40 -47.62
CA SER A 447 20.95 0.06 -47.54
C SER A 447 22.35 0.55 -47.91
N ASP A 448 23.39 -0.27 -47.71
CA ASP A 448 24.79 0.11 -47.90
C ASP A 448 25.71 -1.06 -48.29
N SER A 449 25.17 -2.27 -48.51
CA SER A 449 25.92 -3.47 -48.89
C SER A 449 26.99 -3.93 -47.88
N LEU A 450 26.96 -3.43 -46.65
CA LEU A 450 27.82 -3.89 -45.55
C LEU A 450 27.30 -5.19 -44.94
N PRO A 451 28.15 -6.03 -44.30
CA PRO A 451 27.70 -7.19 -43.54
C PRO A 451 26.68 -6.82 -42.46
N TYR A 452 25.62 -7.62 -42.32
CA TYR A 452 24.58 -7.42 -41.32
C TYR A 452 25.00 -7.99 -39.96
N THR A 453 25.16 -7.10 -38.99
CA THR A 453 25.34 -7.39 -37.57
C THR A 453 24.45 -6.45 -36.75
N GLU A 454 24.11 -6.89 -35.54
CA GLU A 454 23.26 -6.20 -34.59
C GLU A 454 24.13 -5.64 -33.46
N ALA A 455 23.89 -4.37 -33.11
CA ALA A 455 24.52 -3.74 -31.97
C ALA A 455 23.83 -4.21 -30.69
N HIS A 456 24.61 -4.68 -29.73
CA HIS A 456 24.12 -5.16 -28.44
C HIS A 456 24.98 -4.58 -27.30
N HIS A 457 24.35 -3.95 -26.31
CA HIS A 457 25.05 -3.48 -25.10
C HIS A 457 25.38 -4.67 -24.19
N LEU A 458 26.68 -4.93 -23.96
CA LEU A 458 27.16 -6.03 -23.12
C LEU A 458 26.64 -5.90 -21.68
N ILE A 459 26.84 -4.76 -21.03
CA ILE A 459 26.12 -4.40 -19.81
C ILE A 459 24.76 -3.83 -20.26
N PRO A 460 23.62 -4.48 -19.94
CA PRO A 460 22.32 -4.04 -20.43
C PRO A 460 21.96 -2.65 -19.91
N MET A 461 21.41 -1.81 -20.79
CA MET A 461 20.99 -0.43 -20.46
C MET A 461 19.92 -0.34 -19.36
N ALA A 462 19.22 -1.43 -19.06
CA ALA A 462 18.28 -1.50 -17.93
C ALA A 462 18.96 -1.25 -16.57
N TYR A 463 20.27 -1.47 -16.47
CA TYR A 463 21.07 -1.32 -15.25
C TYR A 463 21.92 -0.05 -15.21
N GLN A 464 21.62 0.94 -16.07
CA GLN A 464 22.33 2.23 -16.11
C GLN A 464 22.36 2.95 -14.75
N ASP A 465 21.38 2.71 -13.87
CA ASP A 465 21.34 3.32 -12.56
C ASP A 465 22.42 2.83 -11.59
N ASP A 466 22.95 1.62 -11.82
CA ASP A 466 24.02 1.02 -11.01
C ASP A 466 25.38 1.68 -11.27
N PHE A 467 25.46 2.54 -12.30
CA PHE A 467 26.69 3.20 -12.73
C PHE A 467 26.56 4.72 -12.64
N GLN A 468 27.69 5.38 -12.35
CA GLN A 468 27.81 6.83 -12.40
C GLN A 468 27.95 7.34 -13.85
N TYR A 469 28.62 6.57 -14.69
CA TYR A 469 28.92 6.90 -16.08
C TYR A 469 27.96 6.18 -17.05
N SER A 470 27.82 6.71 -18.27
CA SER A 470 26.94 6.20 -19.31
C SER A 470 27.34 4.79 -19.73
N LEU A 471 26.38 3.87 -19.74
CA LEU A 471 26.50 2.54 -20.34
C LEU A 471 26.41 2.60 -21.86
N ASP A 472 25.80 3.64 -22.40
CA ASP A 472 25.75 3.88 -23.84
C ASP A 472 27.09 4.50 -24.28
N VAL A 473 28.10 3.64 -24.46
CA VAL A 473 29.46 3.93 -24.93
C VAL A 473 29.90 2.83 -25.89
N GLU A 474 30.74 3.15 -26.86
CA GLU A 474 31.19 2.23 -27.90
C GLU A 474 31.85 0.96 -27.31
N GLU A 475 32.57 1.09 -26.21
CA GLU A 475 33.28 0.01 -25.52
C GLU A 475 32.32 -1.03 -24.90
N ASN A 476 31.10 -0.61 -24.57
CA ASN A 476 30.05 -1.47 -24.03
C ASN A 476 29.14 -2.05 -25.13
N ILE A 477 29.28 -1.61 -26.38
CA ILE A 477 28.49 -2.12 -27.51
C ILE A 477 29.32 -3.14 -28.27
N VAL A 478 28.74 -4.32 -28.49
CA VAL A 478 29.36 -5.40 -29.27
C VAL A 478 28.60 -5.65 -30.56
N SER A 479 29.34 -5.98 -31.62
CA SER A 479 28.80 -6.38 -32.92
C SER A 479 28.54 -7.89 -32.93
N LEU A 480 27.29 -8.30 -33.13
CA LEU A 480 26.89 -9.70 -33.13
C LEU A 480 26.13 -10.06 -34.40
N CYS A 481 26.34 -11.28 -34.92
CA CYS A 481 25.40 -11.83 -35.89
C CYS A 481 24.07 -12.18 -35.20
N SER A 482 22.97 -12.24 -35.95
CA SER A 482 21.63 -12.51 -35.39
C SER A 482 21.56 -13.80 -34.56
N ASN A 483 22.34 -14.83 -34.91
CA ASN A 483 22.37 -16.07 -34.13
C ASN A 483 22.99 -15.85 -32.74
N CYS A 484 24.17 -15.24 -32.66
CA CYS A 484 24.83 -14.99 -31.37
C CYS A 484 24.06 -14.00 -30.50
N HIS A 485 23.43 -13.00 -31.09
CA HIS A 485 22.60 -12.06 -30.36
C HIS A 485 21.40 -12.75 -29.68
N ASN A 486 20.67 -13.59 -30.44
CA ASN A 486 19.57 -14.38 -29.88
C ASN A 486 20.05 -15.44 -28.89
N GLU A 487 21.22 -16.05 -29.12
CA GLU A 487 21.79 -17.05 -28.20
C GLU A 487 22.16 -16.46 -26.84
N ILE A 488 22.60 -15.20 -26.78
CA ILE A 488 22.83 -14.49 -25.49
C ILE A 488 21.52 -14.31 -24.70
N HIS A 489 20.40 -14.03 -25.36
CA HIS A 489 19.14 -13.76 -24.66
C HIS A 489 18.31 -15.00 -24.36
N TYR A 490 18.37 -16.01 -25.23
CA TYR A 490 17.45 -17.16 -25.20
C TYR A 490 18.16 -18.52 -25.21
N GLY A 491 19.46 -18.54 -25.52
CA GLY A 491 20.22 -19.76 -25.70
C GLY A 491 20.76 -20.34 -24.40
N ILE A 492 20.86 -21.66 -24.34
CA ILE A 492 21.43 -22.39 -23.18
C ILE A 492 22.92 -22.07 -22.97
N ASN A 493 23.63 -21.66 -24.03
CA ASN A 493 25.06 -21.31 -23.98
C ASN A 493 25.32 -19.83 -23.69
N ALA A 494 24.30 -19.02 -23.39
CA ALA A 494 24.44 -17.57 -23.15
C ALA A 494 25.61 -17.24 -22.21
N LYS A 495 25.75 -18.01 -21.12
CA LYS A 495 26.84 -17.86 -20.14
C LYS A 495 28.23 -17.91 -20.78
N ASN A 496 28.49 -18.84 -21.69
CA ASN A 496 29.80 -18.99 -22.33
C ASN A 496 30.11 -17.82 -23.27
N LEU A 497 29.10 -17.33 -24.01
CA LEU A 497 29.24 -16.17 -24.89
C LEU A 497 29.53 -14.90 -24.06
N LEU A 498 28.79 -14.70 -22.97
CA LEU A 498 28.98 -13.55 -22.06
C LEU A 498 30.36 -13.57 -21.39
N ILE A 499 30.84 -14.73 -20.94
CA ILE A 499 32.19 -14.87 -20.36
C ILE A 499 33.25 -14.42 -21.38
N LYS A 500 33.12 -14.84 -22.64
CA LYS A 500 34.05 -14.44 -23.70
C LYS A 500 34.05 -12.92 -23.91
N LEU A 501 32.87 -12.33 -24.10
CA LEU A 501 32.73 -10.89 -24.31
C LEU A 501 33.19 -10.08 -23.10
N TYR A 502 32.94 -10.56 -21.88
CA TYR A 502 33.42 -9.94 -20.64
C TYR A 502 34.93 -9.76 -20.65
N TYR A 503 35.68 -10.83 -20.89
CA TYR A 503 37.14 -10.75 -20.91
C TYR A 503 37.69 -9.94 -22.08
N GLN A 504 36.96 -9.84 -23.20
CA GLN A 504 37.31 -8.95 -24.30
C GLN A 504 37.09 -7.47 -23.95
N ARG A 505 36.14 -7.13 -23.07
CA ARG A 505 35.70 -5.74 -22.82
C ARG A 505 36.07 -5.18 -21.46
N ILE A 506 36.40 -5.99 -20.46
CA ILE A 506 36.48 -5.54 -19.05
C ILE A 506 37.48 -4.39 -18.83
N GLU A 507 38.66 -4.41 -19.43
CA GLU A 507 39.64 -3.33 -19.25
C GLU A 507 39.20 -2.04 -19.94
N LEU A 508 38.52 -2.14 -21.10
CA LEU A 508 37.91 -0.99 -21.79
C LEU A 508 36.77 -0.38 -20.97
N LEU A 509 35.92 -1.23 -20.39
CA LEU A 509 34.82 -0.82 -19.51
C LEU A 509 35.35 -0.13 -18.25
N LYS A 510 36.39 -0.68 -17.60
CA LYS A 510 37.05 -0.05 -16.45
C LYS A 510 37.63 1.33 -16.80
N ALA A 511 38.27 1.48 -17.97
CA ALA A 511 38.77 2.78 -18.43
C ALA A 511 37.65 3.83 -18.55
N LYS A 512 36.43 3.41 -18.92
CA LYS A 512 35.22 4.24 -18.93
C LYS A 512 34.57 4.47 -17.57
N GLY A 513 35.11 3.89 -16.50
CA GLY A 513 34.51 3.95 -15.16
C GLY A 513 33.33 3.01 -14.97
N LEU A 514 33.21 1.97 -15.80
CA LEU A 514 32.18 0.94 -15.76
C LEU A 514 32.78 -0.36 -15.17
N ASP A 515 33.16 -0.32 -13.90
CA ASP A 515 33.69 -1.50 -13.21
C ASP A 515 32.56 -2.47 -12.86
N ILE A 516 32.71 -3.73 -13.27
CA ILE A 516 31.72 -4.80 -13.05
C ILE A 516 32.43 -6.15 -12.96
N SER A 517 32.03 -6.98 -11.99
CA SER A 517 32.51 -8.36 -11.90
C SER A 517 31.77 -9.27 -12.90
N LEU A 518 32.40 -10.37 -13.30
CA LEU A 518 31.76 -11.36 -14.15
C LEU A 518 30.45 -11.89 -13.54
N ASP A 519 30.45 -12.19 -12.24
CA ASP A 519 29.24 -12.67 -11.54
C ASP A 519 28.10 -11.64 -11.62
N LYS A 520 28.42 -10.35 -11.46
CA LYS A 520 27.41 -9.29 -11.53
C LYS A 520 26.87 -9.12 -12.95
N LEU A 521 27.74 -9.24 -13.96
CA LEU A 521 27.29 -9.24 -15.35
C LEU A 521 26.34 -10.42 -15.61
N LEU A 522 26.68 -11.63 -15.17
CA LEU A 522 25.81 -12.81 -15.35
C LEU A 522 24.46 -12.65 -14.64
N GLU A 523 24.45 -12.06 -13.44
CA GLU A 523 23.22 -11.74 -12.69
C GLU A 523 22.28 -10.84 -13.52
N TYR A 524 22.81 -9.86 -14.26
CA TYR A 524 22.00 -8.99 -15.13
C TYR A 524 21.28 -9.73 -16.25
N TYR A 525 21.80 -10.91 -16.65
CA TYR A 525 21.18 -11.81 -17.63
C TYR A 525 20.32 -12.91 -16.97
N ASN A 526 20.21 -12.95 -15.64
CA ASN A 526 19.56 -14.01 -14.86
C ASN A 526 20.25 -15.39 -15.01
N LEU A 527 21.58 -15.43 -15.01
CA LEU A 527 22.41 -16.64 -15.19
C LEU A 527 23.28 -16.98 -13.97
#